data_AF-A0A117MVT7-F1
#
_entry.id   AF-A0A117MVT7-F1
#
_cell.length_a   1.000
_cell.length_b   1.000
_cell.length_c   1.000
_cell.angle_alpha   90.00
_cell.angle_beta   90.00
_cell.angle_gamma   90.00
#
_symmetry.space_group_name_H-M   'P 1'
#
loop_
_entity.id
_entity.type
_entity.pdbx_description
1 polymer ?
#
loop_
_entity_poly.entity_id
_entity_poly.type
_entity_poly.pdbx_seq_one_letter_code
_entity_poly.pdbx_strand_id
1 'polypeptide(L)'
;MIYDNYESKLEAERLRLSSPETVYVWLSALPASENTFSGNCADVIVKTLLERCDPLIDLALARFTANYALLKPLWEKGGLVRTALLANRAYGPLFPTSTFFSAGDPDPLGPIIGEFDLDNLDALYSNPRIPAALLDQTFRNTVGLSEERHLLACRFAIRNPRLRHLLNHDTFDEFTESMEHAKPINAVWDLVRTAPPTEAWANVFVDAGRVVFELGLPREFMPERSTEEGRTDWNATWQRRNEAYRTIVLKAARERWLGPEDKRNDPHGAWTWARAAISEAVVRARPHNPEFTCEDPDLGFRIGFYRAAAVTPEWDIEGLAVKDGKSFMDALVWNDSLYERINHDTQWRFRRMGRSERIGDDVYVKWMEGKLEELQAKDSARYGSEPTDEMLAHYREKEKREARAEKARQRQEPSQPPRPQPTKKGWGIFR
;
A
#
# COMPACT_ATOMS: atom_id res chain seq x y z
N MET A 1 7.84 -29.52 21.63
CA MET A 1 7.05 -30.00 22.79
C MET A 1 7.57 -29.28 24.02
N ILE A 2 6.85 -28.26 24.51
CA ILE A 2 7.13 -27.67 25.82
C ILE A 2 6.65 -28.71 26.85
N TYR A 3 7.53 -29.14 27.75
CA TYR A 3 7.24 -30.20 28.71
C TYR A 3 6.03 -29.83 29.57
N ASP A 4 5.08 -30.77 29.74
CA ASP A 4 3.97 -30.71 30.69
C ASP A 4 4.53 -30.69 32.13
N ASN A 5 5.08 -29.56 32.54
CA ASN A 5 5.56 -29.35 33.89
C ASN A 5 4.37 -29.12 34.85
N TYR A 6 4.60 -29.30 36.14
CA TYR A 6 3.56 -29.15 37.17
C TYR A 6 2.90 -27.76 37.13
N GLU A 7 3.68 -26.72 36.83
CA GLU A 7 3.22 -25.34 36.70
C GLU A 7 2.16 -25.18 35.59
N SER A 8 2.39 -25.78 34.42
CA SER A 8 1.44 -25.72 33.30
C SER A 8 0.11 -26.41 33.63
N LYS A 9 0.14 -27.48 34.43
CA LYS A 9 -1.08 -28.18 34.89
C LYS A 9 -1.85 -27.34 35.92
N LEU A 10 -1.15 -26.71 36.86
CA LEU A 10 -1.77 -25.84 37.85
C LEU A 10 -2.39 -24.61 37.18
N GLU A 11 -1.71 -24.04 36.19
CA GLU A 11 -2.22 -22.92 35.41
C GLU A 11 -3.42 -23.32 34.55
N ALA A 12 -3.41 -24.52 33.95
CA ALA A 12 -4.57 -25.05 33.22
C ALA A 12 -5.82 -25.13 34.10
N GLU A 13 -5.70 -25.63 35.33
CA GLU A 13 -6.82 -25.70 36.28
C GLU A 13 -7.26 -24.31 36.77
N ARG A 14 -6.31 -23.38 37.02
CA ARG A 14 -6.65 -21.98 37.33
C ARG A 14 -7.47 -21.35 36.22
N LEU A 15 -7.03 -21.50 34.97
CA LEU A 15 -7.70 -20.96 33.79
C LEU A 15 -9.04 -21.66 33.51
N ARG A 16 -9.14 -22.96 33.80
CA ARG A 16 -10.40 -23.73 33.71
C ARG A 16 -11.51 -23.11 34.56
N LEU A 17 -11.17 -22.64 35.76
CA LEU A 17 -12.09 -22.04 36.73
C LEU A 17 -12.29 -20.53 36.54
N SER A 18 -11.48 -19.88 35.68
CA SER A 18 -11.53 -18.44 35.43
C SER A 18 -12.66 -18.05 34.48
N SER A 19 -13.10 -16.79 34.53
CA SER A 19 -14.09 -16.27 33.56
C SER A 19 -13.53 -16.27 32.13
N PRO A 20 -14.39 -16.37 31.09
CA PRO A 20 -13.95 -16.31 29.68
C PRO A 20 -13.13 -15.06 29.35
N GLU A 21 -13.47 -13.90 29.90
CA GLU A 21 -12.76 -12.63 29.70
C GLU A 21 -11.36 -12.68 30.31
N THR A 22 -11.23 -13.29 31.49
CA THR A 22 -9.93 -13.48 32.15
C THR A 22 -9.03 -14.39 31.31
N VAL A 23 -9.58 -15.47 30.74
CA VAL A 23 -8.85 -16.37 29.83
C VAL A 23 -8.46 -15.64 28.55
N TYR A 24 -9.35 -14.81 27.98
CA TYR A 24 -9.05 -14.02 26.79
C TYR A 24 -7.88 -13.05 27.03
N VAL A 25 -7.92 -12.29 28.11
CA VAL A 25 -6.85 -11.34 28.49
C VAL A 25 -5.53 -12.06 28.74
N TRP A 26 -5.58 -13.23 29.36
CA TRP A 26 -4.38 -14.03 29.60
C TRP A 26 -3.78 -14.55 28.28
N LEU A 27 -4.59 -15.09 27.38
CA LEU A 27 -4.14 -15.60 26.07
C LEU A 27 -3.62 -14.49 25.17
N SER A 28 -4.22 -13.29 25.20
CA SER A 28 -3.78 -12.15 24.38
C SER A 28 -2.45 -11.56 24.84
N ALA A 29 -2.07 -11.80 26.10
CA ALA A 29 -0.79 -11.39 26.67
C ALA A 29 0.35 -12.38 26.39
N LEU A 30 0.07 -13.54 25.79
CA LEU A 30 1.12 -14.50 25.42
C LEU A 30 2.07 -13.89 24.38
N PRO A 31 3.38 -14.14 24.49
CA PRO A 31 4.31 -13.73 23.44
C PRO A 31 3.95 -14.43 22.12
N ALA A 32 4.20 -13.75 21.01
CA ALA A 32 4.11 -14.40 19.71
C ALA A 32 5.13 -15.55 19.67
N SER A 33 4.74 -16.71 19.15
CA SER A 33 5.68 -17.83 19.06
C SER A 33 6.90 -17.47 18.21
N GLU A 34 8.09 -17.84 18.67
CA GLU A 34 9.36 -17.67 17.93
C GLU A 34 9.46 -18.62 16.74
N ASN A 35 8.81 -19.79 16.79
CA ASN A 35 8.77 -20.72 15.67
C ASN A 35 7.43 -21.48 15.60
N THR A 36 7.08 -22.00 14.43
CA THR A 36 5.80 -22.68 14.18
C THR A 36 5.67 -24.06 14.85
N PHE A 37 6.75 -24.60 15.44
CA PHE A 37 6.80 -25.96 15.99
C PHE A 37 6.76 -26.01 17.53
N SER A 38 7.20 -24.94 18.20
CA SER A 38 7.00 -24.72 19.63
C SER A 38 5.81 -23.79 19.80
N GLY A 39 4.68 -24.29 20.28
CA GLY A 39 3.56 -23.41 20.62
C GLY A 39 3.97 -22.37 21.66
N ASN A 40 3.33 -21.21 21.66
CA ASN A 40 3.49 -20.19 22.70
C ASN A 40 2.64 -20.46 23.96
N CYS A 41 1.97 -21.61 24.00
CA CYS A 41 1.12 -22.06 25.10
C CYS A 41 1.28 -23.57 25.26
N ALA A 42 1.26 -24.06 26.49
CA ALA A 42 1.38 -25.49 26.79
C ALA A 42 0.13 -26.26 26.31
N ASP A 43 0.34 -27.44 25.72
CA ASP A 43 -0.72 -28.27 25.14
C ASP A 43 -1.81 -28.64 26.15
N VAL A 44 -1.43 -28.89 27.42
CA VAL A 44 -2.38 -29.17 28.50
C VAL A 44 -3.35 -28.00 28.74
N ILE A 45 -2.86 -26.74 28.70
CA ILE A 45 -3.71 -25.56 28.86
C ILE A 45 -4.70 -25.45 27.70
N VAL A 46 -4.21 -25.61 26.46
CA VAL A 46 -5.06 -25.53 25.27
C VAL A 46 -6.14 -26.62 25.29
N LYS A 47 -5.80 -27.86 25.62
CA LYS A 47 -6.77 -28.96 25.76
C LYS A 47 -7.84 -28.65 26.81
N THR A 48 -7.43 -28.27 28.02
CA THR A 48 -8.35 -27.95 29.12
C THR A 48 -9.28 -26.79 28.77
N LEU A 49 -8.79 -25.78 28.04
CA LEU A 49 -9.62 -24.65 27.61
C LEU A 49 -10.59 -25.02 26.48
N LEU A 50 -10.18 -25.85 25.52
CA LEU A 50 -11.06 -26.35 24.46
C LEU A 50 -12.25 -27.16 25.00
N GLU A 51 -12.04 -27.94 26.07
CA GLU A 51 -13.09 -28.72 26.73
C GLU A 51 -14.22 -27.86 27.31
N ARG A 52 -13.98 -26.56 27.55
CA ARG A 52 -15.00 -25.64 28.05
C ARG A 52 -16.06 -25.29 27.00
N CYS A 53 -15.75 -25.47 25.72
CA CYS A 53 -16.64 -25.13 24.60
C CYS A 53 -17.23 -23.70 24.69
N ASP A 54 -16.46 -22.75 25.20
CA ASP A 54 -16.88 -21.36 25.36
C ASP A 54 -16.48 -20.54 24.11
N PRO A 55 -17.41 -19.80 23.47
CA PRO A 55 -17.12 -19.08 22.23
C PRO A 55 -16.01 -18.02 22.34
N LEU A 56 -15.90 -17.32 23.46
CA LEU A 56 -14.88 -16.29 23.65
C LEU A 56 -13.50 -16.93 23.86
N ILE A 57 -13.46 -18.07 24.57
CA ILE A 57 -12.25 -18.86 24.75
C ILE A 57 -11.80 -19.48 23.43
N ASP A 58 -12.72 -20.05 22.65
CA ASP A 58 -12.44 -20.57 21.31
C ASP A 58 -11.82 -19.49 20.40
N LEU A 59 -12.40 -18.29 20.42
CA LEU A 59 -11.88 -17.15 19.66
C LEU A 59 -10.48 -16.74 20.12
N ALA A 60 -10.24 -16.71 21.44
CA ALA A 60 -8.94 -16.38 22.00
C ALA A 60 -7.87 -17.42 21.63
N LEU A 61 -8.21 -18.71 21.77
CA LEU A 61 -7.35 -19.82 21.38
C LEU A 61 -7.01 -19.75 19.88
N ALA A 62 -8.03 -19.54 19.05
CA ALA A 62 -7.88 -19.37 17.61
C ALA A 62 -6.96 -18.20 17.24
N ARG A 63 -7.01 -17.10 18.00
CA ARG A 63 -6.28 -15.86 17.68
C ARG A 63 -4.84 -15.83 18.17
N PHE A 64 -4.56 -16.45 19.32
CA PHE A 64 -3.31 -16.22 20.06
C PHE A 64 -2.47 -17.46 20.30
N THR A 65 -2.98 -18.67 20.09
CA THR A 65 -2.21 -19.90 20.37
C THR A 65 -1.67 -20.56 19.11
N ALA A 66 -0.67 -21.43 19.29
CA ALA A 66 0.03 -22.09 18.20
C ALA A 66 0.15 -23.60 18.44
N ASN A 67 -0.92 -24.37 18.16
CA ASN A 67 -0.86 -25.84 18.12
C ASN A 67 -1.82 -26.41 17.08
N TYR A 68 -1.28 -26.92 15.96
CA TYR A 68 -2.07 -27.52 14.87
C TYR A 68 -3.04 -28.60 15.37
N ALA A 69 -2.53 -29.62 16.07
CA ALA A 69 -3.33 -30.79 16.43
C ALA A 69 -4.55 -30.41 17.29
N LEU A 70 -4.40 -29.38 18.13
CA LEU A 70 -5.43 -28.93 19.05
C LEU A 70 -6.38 -27.89 18.44
N LEU A 71 -5.95 -27.10 17.46
CA LEU A 71 -6.80 -26.08 16.83
C LEU A 71 -7.65 -26.61 15.68
N LYS A 72 -7.43 -27.85 15.21
CA LYS A 72 -8.25 -28.48 14.16
C LYS A 72 -9.77 -28.44 14.41
N PRO A 73 -10.27 -28.78 15.60
CA PRO A 73 -11.70 -28.70 15.87
C PRO A 73 -12.25 -27.28 15.75
N LEU A 74 -11.44 -26.25 16.03
CA LEU A 74 -11.85 -24.84 15.89
C LEU A 74 -12.00 -24.42 14.43
N TRP A 75 -11.21 -24.99 13.52
CA TRP A 75 -11.36 -24.75 12.08
C TRP A 75 -12.69 -25.27 11.54
N GLU A 76 -13.07 -26.48 12.00
CA GLU A 76 -14.30 -27.16 11.62
C GLU A 76 -15.56 -26.43 12.12
N LYS A 77 -15.46 -25.69 13.24
CA LYS A 77 -16.55 -24.80 13.72
C LYS A 77 -16.90 -23.69 12.72
N GLY A 78 -15.94 -23.25 11.89
CA GLY A 78 -16.16 -22.20 10.88
C GLY A 78 -16.42 -20.81 11.45
N GLY A 79 -17.05 -19.95 10.64
CA GLY A 79 -17.43 -18.58 11.01
C GLY A 79 -16.26 -17.74 11.54
N LEU A 80 -16.54 -16.93 12.56
CA LEU A 80 -15.56 -16.01 13.18
C LEU A 80 -14.32 -16.72 13.75
N VAL A 81 -14.48 -17.97 14.21
CA VAL A 81 -13.35 -18.75 14.76
C VAL A 81 -12.36 -19.09 13.65
N ARG A 82 -12.85 -19.46 12.46
CA ARG A 82 -12.00 -19.67 11.27
C ARG A 82 -11.28 -18.38 10.87
N THR A 83 -11.99 -17.26 10.83
CA THR A 83 -11.39 -15.95 10.52
C THR A 83 -10.30 -15.58 11.53
N ALA A 84 -10.52 -15.84 12.82
CA ALA A 84 -9.52 -15.61 13.86
C ALA A 84 -8.28 -16.50 13.71
N LEU A 85 -8.46 -17.78 13.33
CA LEU A 85 -7.37 -18.70 13.00
C LEU A 85 -6.54 -18.19 11.82
N LEU A 86 -7.21 -17.75 10.74
CA LEU A 86 -6.54 -17.25 9.54
C LEU A 86 -5.69 -16.00 9.82
N ALA A 87 -6.20 -15.10 10.66
CA ALA A 87 -5.49 -13.89 11.01
C ALA A 87 -4.46 -14.06 12.15
N ASN A 88 -4.42 -15.23 12.82
CA ASN A 88 -3.57 -15.50 13.99
C ASN A 88 -2.09 -15.21 13.68
N ARG A 89 -1.45 -14.36 14.49
CA ARG A 89 -0.04 -13.97 14.30
C ARG A 89 0.96 -14.84 15.05
N ALA A 90 0.52 -15.58 16.06
CA ALA A 90 1.36 -16.59 16.71
C ALA A 90 1.64 -17.76 15.76
N TYR A 91 0.75 -17.99 14.80
CA TYR A 91 0.85 -18.96 13.72
C TYR A 91 1.23 -18.27 12.40
N GLY A 92 2.18 -18.80 11.63
CA GLY A 92 2.04 -18.71 10.17
C GLY A 92 0.89 -19.63 9.75
N PRO A 93 0.10 -19.39 8.70
CA PRO A 93 -1.05 -20.20 8.31
C PRO A 93 -0.60 -21.56 7.76
N LEU A 94 0.01 -22.37 8.63
CA LEU A 94 0.26 -23.80 8.55
C LEU A 94 -0.99 -24.60 8.97
N PHE A 95 -2.17 -23.95 9.01
CA PHE A 95 -3.44 -24.56 9.39
C PHE A 95 -4.49 -24.38 8.28
N PRO A 96 -4.96 -25.45 7.59
CA PRO A 96 -4.63 -26.87 7.74
C PRO A 96 -3.37 -27.32 6.99
N THR A 97 -2.43 -26.44 6.67
CA THR A 97 -1.46 -26.57 5.57
C THR A 97 -0.09 -27.21 5.88
N SER A 98 0.13 -27.77 7.07
CA SER A 98 1.46 -28.33 7.43
C SER A 98 1.89 -29.56 6.61
N THR A 99 0.96 -30.30 5.98
CA THR A 99 1.24 -31.32 4.97
C THR A 99 1.24 -30.79 3.53
N PHE A 100 0.82 -29.54 3.33
CA PHE A 100 0.49 -28.95 2.03
C PHE A 100 1.67 -28.20 1.38
N PHE A 101 2.58 -27.64 2.18
CA PHE A 101 3.78 -26.95 1.67
C PHE A 101 5.01 -27.86 1.48
N SER A 102 4.83 -29.19 1.48
CA SER A 102 5.87 -30.11 0.99
C SER A 102 5.87 -30.08 -0.53
N ALA A 103 7.01 -29.73 -1.13
CA ALA A 103 7.20 -29.70 -2.57
C ALA A 103 6.90 -31.08 -3.19
N GLY A 104 5.69 -31.29 -3.72
CA GLY A 104 5.38 -32.54 -4.43
C GLY A 104 3.91 -32.86 -4.71
N ASP A 105 2.94 -32.39 -3.91
CA ASP A 105 1.53 -32.75 -4.12
C ASP A 105 0.71 -31.63 -4.79
N PRO A 106 -0.23 -31.97 -5.70
CA PRO A 106 -1.19 -31.01 -6.26
C PRO A 106 -2.13 -30.52 -5.15
N ASP A 107 -1.81 -29.34 -4.60
CA ASP A 107 -2.43 -28.70 -3.44
C ASP A 107 -3.96 -28.46 -3.56
N PRO A 108 -4.79 -28.79 -2.55
CA PRO A 108 -6.21 -28.41 -2.46
C PRO A 108 -6.44 -26.97 -1.96
N LEU A 109 -5.42 -26.10 -2.01
CA LEU A 109 -5.55 -24.70 -1.62
C LEU A 109 -6.45 -23.90 -2.55
N GLY A 110 -6.45 -24.22 -3.85
CA GLY A 110 -7.34 -23.61 -4.83
C GLY A 110 -8.82 -23.72 -4.44
N PRO A 111 -9.37 -24.93 -4.22
CA PRO A 111 -10.73 -25.13 -3.74
C PRO A 111 -11.05 -24.38 -2.44
N ILE A 112 -10.16 -24.44 -1.44
CA ILE A 112 -10.36 -23.79 -0.14
C ILE A 112 -10.44 -22.27 -0.28
N ILE A 113 -9.46 -21.67 -0.97
CA ILE A 113 -9.43 -20.23 -1.24
C ILE A 113 -10.61 -19.85 -2.15
N GLY A 114 -11.06 -20.74 -3.03
CA GLY A 114 -12.25 -20.59 -3.86
C GLY A 114 -13.54 -20.35 -3.07
N GLU A 115 -13.67 -20.99 -1.91
CA GLU A 115 -14.89 -20.99 -1.10
C GLU A 115 -14.92 -19.93 0.02
N PHE A 116 -13.81 -19.28 0.33
CA PHE A 116 -13.77 -18.29 1.41
C PHE A 116 -14.70 -17.09 1.16
N ASP A 117 -15.31 -16.56 2.21
CA ASP A 117 -15.91 -15.23 2.16
C ASP A 117 -14.83 -14.13 2.16
N LEU A 118 -15.26 -12.87 2.09
CA LEU A 118 -14.36 -11.71 2.08
C LEU A 118 -13.55 -11.61 3.38
N ASP A 119 -14.18 -11.89 4.52
CA ASP A 119 -13.54 -11.78 5.84
C ASP A 119 -12.42 -12.82 6.00
N ASN A 120 -12.64 -14.05 5.55
CA ASN A 120 -11.62 -15.09 5.57
C ASN A 120 -10.48 -14.80 4.59
N LEU A 121 -10.77 -14.25 3.41
CA LEU A 121 -9.70 -13.80 2.49
C LEU A 121 -8.87 -12.68 3.09
N ASP A 122 -9.52 -11.65 3.64
CA ASP A 122 -8.83 -10.52 4.26
C ASP A 122 -7.99 -11.00 5.46
N ALA A 123 -8.55 -11.86 6.31
CA ALA A 123 -7.85 -12.45 7.45
C ALA A 123 -6.62 -13.26 7.03
N LEU A 124 -6.73 -14.09 6.00
CA LEU A 124 -5.64 -14.89 5.47
C LEU A 124 -4.51 -13.99 4.93
N TYR A 125 -4.85 -13.06 4.03
CA TYR A 125 -3.88 -12.24 3.33
C TYR A 125 -3.40 -11.01 4.10
N SER A 126 -4.07 -10.62 5.18
CA SER A 126 -3.55 -9.61 6.11
C SER A 126 -2.63 -10.21 7.18
N ASN A 127 -2.49 -11.54 7.23
CA ASN A 127 -1.57 -12.19 8.16
C ASN A 127 -0.11 -12.02 7.71
N PRO A 128 0.76 -11.33 8.50
CA PRO A 128 2.17 -11.12 8.14
C PRO A 128 3.00 -12.41 8.14
N ARG A 129 2.47 -13.50 8.68
CA ARG A 129 3.14 -14.80 8.71
C ARG A 129 2.68 -15.77 7.61
N ILE A 130 1.84 -15.33 6.66
CA ILE A 130 1.49 -16.13 5.47
C ILE A 130 2.75 -16.61 4.73
N PRO A 131 2.84 -17.88 4.29
CA PRO A 131 3.98 -18.36 3.51
C PRO A 131 4.16 -17.53 2.23
N ALA A 132 5.41 -17.18 1.94
CA ALA A 132 5.76 -16.47 0.71
C ALA A 132 5.34 -17.27 -0.54
N ALA A 133 5.44 -18.59 -0.48
CA ALA A 133 4.97 -19.50 -1.54
C ALA A 133 3.48 -19.33 -1.85
N LEU A 134 2.62 -19.18 -0.83
CA LEU A 134 1.19 -19.00 -1.06
C LEU A 134 0.90 -17.67 -1.77
N LEU A 135 1.57 -16.58 -1.36
CA LEU A 135 1.46 -15.29 -2.05
C LEU A 135 1.91 -15.40 -3.51
N ASP A 136 3.06 -16.03 -3.77
CA ASP A 136 3.60 -16.24 -5.12
C ASP A 136 2.62 -17.04 -5.99
N GLN A 137 2.11 -18.17 -5.47
CA GLN A 137 1.13 -19.00 -6.15
C GLN A 137 -0.18 -18.27 -6.43
N THR A 138 -0.66 -17.45 -5.48
CA THR A 138 -1.85 -16.61 -5.66
C THR A 138 -1.64 -15.60 -6.77
N PHE A 139 -0.52 -14.86 -6.78
CA PHE A 139 -0.27 -13.87 -7.83
C PHE A 139 -0.10 -14.53 -9.21
N ARG A 140 0.58 -15.67 -9.29
CA ARG A 140 0.75 -16.44 -10.54
C ARG A 140 -0.47 -17.27 -10.95
N ASN A 141 -1.50 -17.33 -10.10
CA ASN A 141 -2.66 -18.22 -10.21
C ASN A 141 -2.33 -19.70 -10.38
N THR A 142 -1.21 -20.20 -9.83
CA THR A 142 -0.87 -21.63 -9.89
C THR A 142 -1.76 -22.47 -8.97
N VAL A 143 -2.50 -21.83 -8.06
CA VAL A 143 -3.59 -22.43 -7.28
C VAL A 143 -4.84 -22.77 -8.10
N GLY A 144 -4.95 -22.27 -9.34
CA GLY A 144 -6.07 -22.62 -10.24
C GLY A 144 -7.41 -21.97 -9.86
N LEU A 145 -7.41 -20.72 -9.40
CA LEU A 145 -8.64 -19.98 -9.11
C LEU A 145 -9.31 -19.49 -10.40
N SER A 146 -10.64 -19.35 -10.38
CA SER A 146 -11.38 -18.63 -11.43
C SER A 146 -10.92 -17.17 -11.50
N GLU A 147 -11.09 -16.51 -12.64
CA GLU A 147 -10.61 -15.14 -12.84
C GLU A 147 -11.16 -14.16 -11.80
N GLU A 148 -12.47 -14.18 -11.55
CA GLU A 148 -13.12 -13.33 -10.53
C GLU A 148 -12.50 -13.56 -9.14
N ARG A 149 -12.27 -14.83 -8.80
CA ARG A 149 -11.72 -15.21 -7.51
C ARG A 149 -10.24 -14.88 -7.39
N HIS A 150 -9.49 -15.02 -8.48
CA HIS A 150 -8.08 -14.66 -8.57
C HIS A 150 -7.88 -13.15 -8.39
N LEU A 151 -8.70 -12.34 -9.05
CA LEU A 151 -8.73 -10.88 -8.86
C LEU A 151 -8.99 -10.50 -7.40
N LEU A 152 -10.00 -11.13 -6.79
CA LEU A 152 -10.36 -10.88 -5.40
C LEU A 152 -9.23 -11.30 -4.44
N ALA A 153 -8.63 -12.47 -4.65
CA ALA A 153 -7.50 -12.95 -3.85
C ALA A 153 -6.29 -12.02 -4.00
N CYS A 154 -5.95 -11.60 -5.23
CA CYS A 154 -4.87 -10.64 -5.48
C CYS A 154 -5.10 -9.31 -4.77
N ARG A 155 -6.35 -8.82 -4.75
CA ARG A 155 -6.72 -7.56 -4.10
C ARG A 155 -6.39 -7.54 -2.61
N PHE A 156 -6.57 -8.65 -1.92
CA PHE A 156 -6.17 -8.79 -0.51
C PHE A 156 -4.69 -9.13 -0.37
N ALA A 157 -4.18 -10.07 -1.17
CA ALA A 157 -2.78 -10.54 -1.13
C ALA A 157 -1.78 -9.39 -1.33
N ILE A 158 -2.08 -8.45 -2.22
CA ILE A 158 -1.18 -7.34 -2.54
C ILE A 158 -1.01 -6.35 -1.38
N ARG A 159 -1.89 -6.42 -0.37
CA ARG A 159 -1.82 -5.61 0.85
C ARG A 159 -1.01 -6.28 1.96
N ASN A 160 -0.52 -7.49 1.74
CA ASN A 160 0.15 -8.25 2.78
C ASN A 160 1.42 -7.52 3.28
N PRO A 161 1.62 -7.38 4.60
CA PRO A 161 2.78 -6.67 5.15
C PRO A 161 4.16 -7.23 4.74
N ARG A 162 4.24 -8.51 4.34
CA ARG A 162 5.50 -9.12 3.86
C ARG A 162 6.00 -8.49 2.57
N LEU A 163 5.12 -7.90 1.77
CA LEU A 163 5.47 -7.28 0.50
C LEU A 163 6.14 -5.90 0.69
N ARG A 164 6.22 -5.39 1.92
CA ARG A 164 6.73 -4.04 2.19
C ARG A 164 8.24 -3.91 2.13
N HIS A 165 9.03 -4.95 2.34
CA HIS A 165 10.49 -4.81 2.34
C HIS A 165 11.15 -6.07 1.84
N LEU A 166 12.36 -5.94 1.30
CA LEU A 166 13.24 -7.08 1.12
C LEU A 166 13.92 -7.40 2.45
N LEU A 167 14.15 -8.69 2.72
CA LEU A 167 15.01 -9.10 3.82
C LEU A 167 16.46 -8.87 3.43
N ASN A 168 17.20 -8.17 4.30
CA ASN A 168 18.65 -8.13 4.22
C ASN A 168 19.21 -9.48 4.67
N HIS A 169 20.34 -9.88 4.10
CA HIS A 169 21.01 -11.12 4.45
C HIS A 169 22.52 -10.87 4.52
N ASP A 170 23.12 -11.30 5.62
CA ASP A 170 24.57 -11.29 5.81
C ASP A 170 25.14 -12.72 5.82
N THR A 171 24.27 -13.72 6.01
CA THR A 171 24.60 -15.15 6.00
C THR A 171 23.93 -15.92 4.86
N PHE A 172 24.37 -17.16 4.62
CA PHE A 172 23.80 -18.03 3.60
C PHE A 172 22.37 -18.52 3.92
N ASP A 173 22.08 -18.77 5.19
CA ASP A 173 20.75 -19.19 5.62
C ASP A 173 19.74 -18.05 5.47
N GLU A 174 20.13 -16.83 5.89
CA GLU A 174 19.35 -15.61 5.63
C GLU A 174 19.21 -15.31 4.13
N PHE A 175 20.23 -15.65 3.33
CA PHE A 175 20.14 -15.49 1.88
C PHE A 175 19.01 -16.35 1.29
N THR A 176 18.93 -17.62 1.70
CA THR A 176 17.86 -18.54 1.25
C THR A 176 16.49 -18.02 1.66
N GLU A 177 16.35 -17.54 2.89
CA GLU A 177 15.11 -16.91 3.37
C GLU A 177 14.76 -15.65 2.57
N SER A 178 15.75 -14.80 2.27
CA SER A 178 15.54 -13.59 1.48
C SER A 178 15.09 -13.90 0.05
N MET A 179 15.57 -15.00 -0.53
CA MET A 179 15.19 -15.46 -1.87
C MET A 179 13.74 -15.93 -1.90
N GLU A 180 13.32 -16.74 -0.92
CA GLU A 180 11.92 -17.16 -0.78
C GLU A 180 11.00 -15.96 -0.54
N HIS A 181 11.44 -15.01 0.28
CA HIS A 181 10.69 -13.78 0.55
C HIS A 181 10.53 -12.89 -0.68
N ALA A 182 11.51 -12.89 -1.60
CA ALA A 182 11.46 -12.11 -2.83
C ALA A 182 10.54 -12.69 -3.93
N LYS A 183 10.20 -13.99 -3.89
CA LYS A 183 9.32 -14.62 -4.89
C LYS A 183 7.98 -13.91 -5.09
N PRO A 184 7.15 -13.69 -4.05
CA PRO A 184 5.87 -13.00 -4.23
C PRO A 184 6.03 -11.56 -4.69
N ILE A 185 7.13 -10.88 -4.34
CA ILE A 185 7.46 -9.54 -4.81
C ILE A 185 7.68 -9.54 -6.33
N ASN A 186 8.47 -10.50 -6.82
CA ASN A 186 8.68 -10.71 -8.26
C ASN A 186 7.36 -11.08 -8.97
N ALA A 187 6.49 -11.87 -8.33
CA ALA A 187 5.19 -12.23 -8.91
C ALA A 187 4.26 -11.02 -9.08
N VAL A 188 4.28 -10.05 -8.15
CA VAL A 188 3.53 -8.79 -8.32
C VAL A 188 4.08 -7.99 -9.52
N TRP A 189 5.40 -7.93 -9.70
CA TRP A 189 5.98 -7.29 -10.88
C TRP A 189 5.66 -8.03 -12.18
N ASP A 190 5.62 -9.37 -12.15
CA ASP A 190 5.13 -10.17 -13.27
C ASP A 190 3.65 -9.88 -13.58
N LEU A 191 2.81 -9.61 -12.57
CA LEU A 191 1.42 -9.19 -12.80
C LEU A 191 1.35 -7.85 -13.54
N VAL A 192 2.18 -6.86 -13.18
CA VAL A 192 2.27 -5.59 -13.92
C VAL A 192 2.59 -5.84 -15.40
N ARG A 193 3.42 -6.84 -15.70
CA ARG A 193 3.79 -7.18 -17.08
C ARG A 193 2.72 -7.99 -17.82
N THR A 194 2.09 -8.95 -17.14
CA THR A 194 1.31 -10.02 -17.78
C THR A 194 -0.21 -9.88 -17.63
N ALA A 195 -0.69 -9.26 -16.55
CA ALA A 195 -2.12 -9.13 -16.30
C ALA A 195 -2.82 -8.34 -17.42
N PRO A 196 -4.05 -8.72 -17.83
CA PRO A 196 -4.84 -7.94 -18.77
C PRO A 196 -5.01 -6.47 -18.30
N PRO A 197 -4.80 -5.46 -19.16
CA PRO A 197 -5.07 -4.08 -18.81
C PRO A 197 -6.58 -3.87 -18.81
N THR A 198 -7.21 -4.19 -17.70
CA THR A 198 -8.63 -3.94 -17.45
C THR A 198 -8.80 -3.10 -16.19
N GLU A 199 -9.94 -2.46 -16.05
CA GLU A 199 -10.25 -1.66 -14.86
C GLU A 199 -10.26 -2.51 -13.57
N ALA A 200 -10.62 -3.79 -13.66
CA ALA A 200 -10.56 -4.72 -12.54
C ALA A 200 -9.12 -4.95 -12.04
N TRP A 201 -8.17 -5.17 -12.95
CA TRP A 201 -6.76 -5.30 -12.59
C TRP A 201 -6.15 -3.97 -12.14
N ALA A 202 -6.55 -2.84 -12.74
CA ALA A 202 -6.13 -1.53 -12.25
C ALA A 202 -6.52 -1.33 -10.78
N ASN A 203 -7.74 -1.72 -10.39
CA ASN A 203 -8.20 -1.67 -9.00
C ASN A 203 -7.36 -2.53 -8.05
N VAL A 204 -6.84 -3.68 -8.48
CA VAL A 204 -5.89 -4.49 -7.68
C VAL A 204 -4.63 -3.67 -7.36
N PHE A 205 -4.07 -2.96 -8.34
CA PHE A 205 -2.87 -2.13 -8.13
C PHE A 205 -3.13 -0.85 -7.33
N VAL A 206 -4.33 -0.26 -7.41
CA VAL A 206 -4.72 0.89 -6.56
C VAL A 206 -4.55 0.56 -5.09
N ASP A 207 -5.05 -0.61 -4.66
CA ASP A 207 -5.00 -1.03 -3.26
C ASP A 207 -3.59 -1.22 -2.74
N ALA A 208 -2.68 -1.51 -3.65
CA ALA A 208 -1.30 -1.75 -3.30
C ALA A 208 -0.53 -0.43 -3.11
N GLY A 209 -0.92 0.65 -3.81
CA GLY A 209 -0.46 2.02 -3.51
C GLY A 209 -0.81 2.50 -2.10
N ARG A 210 -1.77 1.86 -1.42
CA ARG A 210 -2.15 2.16 -0.03
C ARG A 210 -1.27 1.47 1.00
N VAL A 211 -0.43 0.49 0.59
CA VAL A 211 0.37 -0.32 1.51
C VAL A 211 1.82 0.15 1.63
N VAL A 212 2.16 1.28 0.99
CA VAL A 212 3.55 1.75 0.84
C VAL A 212 4.33 0.66 0.13
N PHE A 213 4.21 0.64 -1.19
CA PHE A 213 5.03 -0.24 -2.02
C PHE A 213 6.50 0.14 -1.83
N GLU A 214 7.19 -0.54 -0.93
CA GLU A 214 8.65 -0.68 -0.93
C GLU A 214 9.00 -2.05 -1.53
N LEU A 215 8.27 -2.46 -2.58
CA LEU A 215 8.69 -3.63 -3.34
C LEU A 215 10.07 -3.34 -3.90
N GLY A 216 11.04 -4.14 -3.50
CA GLY A 216 12.31 -4.18 -4.19
C GLY A 216 12.08 -4.35 -5.69
N LEU A 217 12.83 -3.62 -6.50
CA LEU A 217 12.76 -3.79 -7.95
C LEU A 217 13.01 -5.25 -8.31
N PRO A 218 12.29 -5.78 -9.30
CA PRO A 218 12.30 -7.20 -9.59
C PRO A 218 13.72 -7.71 -9.87
N ARG A 219 13.98 -8.95 -9.44
CA ARG A 219 15.24 -9.68 -9.68
C ARG A 219 14.89 -11.10 -10.11
N GLU A 220 15.15 -11.42 -11.37
CA GLU A 220 14.65 -12.68 -11.96
C GLU A 220 15.65 -13.83 -11.87
N PHE A 221 16.95 -13.54 -11.79
CA PHE A 221 17.94 -14.52 -12.18
C PHE A 221 19.12 -14.58 -11.21
N MET A 222 19.58 -15.78 -10.87
CA MET A 222 20.98 -16.04 -10.52
C MET A 222 21.47 -17.16 -11.44
N PRO A 223 22.64 -17.01 -12.10
CA PRO A 223 23.25 -18.15 -12.78
C PRO A 223 23.46 -19.29 -11.78
N GLU A 224 23.59 -20.55 -12.20
CA GLU A 224 24.13 -21.54 -11.25
C GLU A 224 25.64 -21.29 -11.12
N ARG A 225 26.16 -21.17 -9.89
CA ARG A 225 27.61 -21.02 -9.65
C ARG A 225 28.44 -22.20 -10.19
N SER A 226 27.79 -23.32 -10.50
CA SER A 226 28.38 -24.51 -11.11
C SER A 226 28.70 -24.33 -12.60
N THR A 227 28.00 -23.42 -13.31
CA THR A 227 28.28 -23.19 -14.74
C THR A 227 29.50 -22.31 -14.94
N GLU A 228 30.17 -22.46 -16.08
CA GLU A 228 31.32 -21.61 -16.43
C GLU A 228 30.89 -20.13 -16.56
N GLU A 229 29.71 -19.87 -17.10
CA GLU A 229 29.07 -18.54 -17.14
C GLU A 229 28.81 -17.96 -15.74
N GLY A 230 28.38 -18.79 -14.77
CA GLY A 230 28.21 -18.37 -13.38
C GLY A 230 29.52 -18.09 -12.66
N ARG A 231 30.63 -18.70 -13.07
CA ARG A 231 31.94 -18.50 -12.44
C ARG A 231 32.67 -17.25 -12.94
N THR A 232 32.56 -16.93 -14.23
CA THR A 232 33.40 -15.90 -14.87
C THR A 232 32.82 -14.48 -14.74
N ASP A 233 31.51 -14.33 -14.55
CA ASP A 233 30.87 -13.00 -14.61
C ASP A 233 29.66 -12.83 -13.66
N TRP A 234 29.73 -13.47 -12.48
CA TRP A 234 28.62 -13.56 -11.54
C TRP A 234 27.97 -12.21 -11.24
N ASN A 235 28.77 -11.16 -10.99
CA ASN A 235 28.23 -9.86 -10.61
C ASN A 235 27.79 -9.01 -11.81
N ALA A 236 28.59 -8.92 -12.87
CA ALA A 236 28.29 -8.02 -13.98
C ALA A 236 27.17 -8.57 -14.88
N THR A 237 27.17 -9.88 -15.17
CA THR A 237 26.07 -10.52 -15.92
C THR A 237 24.76 -10.54 -15.12
N TRP A 238 24.82 -10.74 -13.80
CA TRP A 238 23.64 -10.70 -12.94
C TRP A 238 23.01 -9.31 -12.85
N GLN A 239 23.83 -8.27 -12.60
CA GLN A 239 23.35 -6.89 -12.58
C GLN A 239 22.75 -6.49 -13.93
N ARG A 240 23.42 -6.84 -15.04
CA ARG A 240 22.94 -6.54 -16.39
C ARG A 240 21.61 -7.22 -16.73
N ARG A 241 21.43 -8.50 -16.35
CA ARG A 241 20.17 -9.24 -16.55
C ARG A 241 19.04 -8.66 -15.73
N ASN A 242 19.28 -8.37 -14.44
CA ASN A 242 18.26 -7.74 -13.59
C ASN A 242 17.91 -6.33 -14.07
N GLU A 243 18.88 -5.56 -14.57
CA GLU A 243 18.59 -4.24 -15.13
C GLU A 243 17.77 -4.37 -16.43
N ALA A 244 18.10 -5.31 -17.31
CA ALA A 244 17.30 -5.58 -18.50
C ALA A 244 15.85 -5.99 -18.17
N TYR A 245 15.66 -6.87 -17.18
CA TYR A 245 14.34 -7.27 -16.71
C TYR A 245 13.56 -6.08 -16.12
N ARG A 246 14.22 -5.23 -15.33
CA ARG A 246 13.61 -3.98 -14.83
C ARG A 246 13.17 -3.08 -15.96
N THR A 247 14.00 -2.86 -16.97
CA THR A 247 13.63 -2.06 -18.15
C THR A 247 12.38 -2.62 -18.83
N ILE A 248 12.27 -3.95 -18.97
CA ILE A 248 11.07 -4.59 -19.54
C ILE A 248 9.83 -4.31 -18.70
N VAL A 249 9.93 -4.45 -17.37
CA VAL A 249 8.81 -4.22 -16.44
C VAL A 249 8.39 -2.75 -16.45
N LEU A 250 9.33 -1.81 -16.40
CA LEU A 250 9.04 -0.37 -16.43
C LEU A 250 8.45 0.07 -17.77
N LYS A 251 8.92 -0.50 -18.88
CA LYS A 251 8.32 -0.28 -20.19
C LYS A 251 6.87 -0.79 -20.22
N ALA A 252 6.62 -1.99 -19.71
CA ALA A 252 5.26 -2.52 -19.59
C ALA A 252 4.38 -1.63 -18.70
N ALA A 253 4.91 -1.13 -17.58
CA ALA A 253 4.21 -0.16 -16.73
C ALA A 253 3.76 1.09 -17.51
N ARG A 254 4.68 1.67 -18.31
CA ARG A 254 4.45 2.89 -19.11
C ARG A 254 3.49 2.71 -20.27
N GLU A 255 3.51 1.55 -20.91
CA GLU A 255 2.75 1.33 -22.16
C GLU A 255 1.39 0.67 -21.90
N ARG A 256 1.33 -0.28 -20.96
CA ARG A 256 0.16 -1.17 -20.77
C ARG A 256 -0.91 -0.58 -19.84
N TRP A 257 -0.50 0.20 -18.84
CA TRP A 257 -1.40 0.68 -17.79
C TRP A 257 -1.92 2.10 -17.99
N LEU A 258 -1.75 2.66 -19.20
CA LEU A 258 -2.30 3.99 -19.54
C LEU A 258 -3.83 4.03 -19.48
N GLY A 259 -4.48 2.90 -19.73
CA GLY A 259 -5.94 2.80 -19.80
C GLY A 259 -6.54 3.53 -21.00
N PRO A 260 -7.88 3.58 -21.08
CA PRO A 260 -8.62 4.35 -22.09
C PRO A 260 -8.24 5.83 -22.08
N GLU A 261 -8.20 6.47 -23.25
CA GLU A 261 -7.74 7.87 -23.38
C GLU A 261 -8.60 8.86 -22.58
N ASP A 262 -9.91 8.64 -22.53
CA ASP A 262 -10.88 9.43 -21.75
C ASP A 262 -10.72 9.27 -20.24
N LYS A 263 -10.17 8.14 -19.78
CA LYS A 263 -9.91 7.84 -18.37
C LYS A 263 -8.45 8.02 -17.96
N ARG A 264 -7.54 8.31 -18.91
CA ARG A 264 -6.10 8.27 -18.67
C ARG A 264 -5.68 9.15 -17.52
N ASN A 265 -6.09 10.41 -17.50
CA ASN A 265 -5.71 11.36 -16.44
C ASN A 265 -6.89 11.72 -15.53
N ASP A 266 -7.87 10.83 -15.37
CA ASP A 266 -8.92 11.02 -14.38
C ASP A 266 -8.32 10.90 -12.97
N PRO A 267 -8.29 11.97 -12.15
CA PRO A 267 -7.69 11.95 -10.82
C PRO A 267 -8.41 11.00 -9.84
N HIS A 268 -9.61 10.52 -10.18
CA HIS A 268 -10.38 9.58 -9.37
C HIS A 268 -10.44 8.18 -10.00
N GLY A 269 -9.86 7.99 -11.19
CA GLY A 269 -9.91 6.75 -11.95
C GLY A 269 -8.90 5.70 -11.46
N ALA A 270 -9.31 4.42 -11.48
CA ALA A 270 -8.45 3.31 -11.07
C ALA A 270 -7.14 3.22 -11.88
N TRP A 271 -7.16 3.63 -13.15
CA TRP A 271 -6.00 3.65 -14.03
C TRP A 271 -4.89 4.60 -13.56
N THR A 272 -5.27 5.85 -13.24
CA THR A 272 -4.37 6.86 -12.69
C THR A 272 -3.73 6.37 -11.39
N TRP A 273 -4.56 5.80 -10.52
CA TRP A 273 -4.13 5.30 -9.21
C TRP A 273 -3.26 4.05 -9.28
N ALA A 274 -3.51 3.15 -10.25
CA ALA A 274 -2.63 2.02 -10.52
C ALA A 274 -1.24 2.49 -10.96
N ARG A 275 -1.16 3.46 -11.88
CA ARG A 275 0.11 4.04 -12.31
C ARG A 275 0.81 4.83 -11.20
N ALA A 276 0.06 5.52 -10.37
CA ALA A 276 0.59 6.18 -9.17
C ALA A 276 1.22 5.17 -8.22
N ALA A 277 0.54 4.04 -7.95
CA ALA A 277 1.07 2.99 -7.10
C ALA A 277 2.35 2.35 -7.66
N ILE A 278 2.40 2.10 -8.98
CA ILE A 278 3.59 1.56 -9.66
C ILE A 278 4.76 2.57 -9.60
N SER A 279 4.51 3.84 -9.92
CA SER A 279 5.55 4.88 -9.87
C SER A 279 6.07 5.08 -8.46
N GLU A 280 5.18 5.15 -7.46
CA GLU A 280 5.56 5.21 -6.04
C GLU A 280 6.47 4.04 -5.66
N ALA A 281 6.12 2.81 -6.05
CA ALA A 281 6.93 1.62 -5.79
C ALA A 281 8.36 1.76 -6.33
N VAL A 282 8.47 2.20 -7.58
CA VAL A 282 9.74 2.33 -8.30
C VAL A 282 10.62 3.43 -7.70
N VAL A 283 10.01 4.55 -7.31
CA VAL A 283 10.71 5.69 -6.73
C VAL A 283 11.16 5.38 -5.30
N ARG A 284 10.36 4.70 -4.48
CA ARG A 284 10.80 4.26 -3.14
C ARG A 284 11.96 3.27 -3.22
N ALA A 285 11.90 2.32 -4.14
CA ALA A 285 12.96 1.34 -4.34
C ALA A 285 14.28 1.97 -4.87
N ARG A 286 14.19 3.11 -5.56
CA ARG A 286 15.33 3.90 -6.05
C ARG A 286 15.01 5.40 -5.97
N PRO A 287 15.33 6.10 -4.87
CA PRO A 287 14.99 7.52 -4.70
C PRO A 287 15.55 8.46 -5.77
N HIS A 288 16.62 8.07 -6.47
CA HIS A 288 17.24 8.81 -7.58
C HIS A 288 16.92 8.20 -8.96
N ASN A 289 15.77 7.55 -9.12
CA ASN A 289 15.40 6.91 -10.37
C ASN A 289 15.10 7.97 -11.46
N PRO A 290 15.80 7.96 -12.61
CA PRO A 290 15.53 8.90 -13.70
C PRO A 290 14.22 8.59 -14.45
N GLU A 291 13.63 7.42 -14.23
CA GLU A 291 12.50 6.94 -15.01
C GLU A 291 11.25 7.75 -14.72
N PHE A 292 10.87 7.98 -13.45
CA PHE A 292 9.68 8.78 -13.11
C PHE A 292 10.10 10.11 -12.50
N THR A 293 9.49 11.21 -12.96
CA THR A 293 9.83 12.56 -12.52
C THR A 293 8.58 13.44 -12.36
N CYS A 294 8.73 14.60 -11.73
CA CYS A 294 7.69 15.62 -11.65
C CYS A 294 7.31 16.23 -13.02
N GLU A 295 8.10 15.97 -14.06
CA GLU A 295 7.82 16.39 -15.44
C GLU A 295 7.26 15.27 -16.33
N ASP A 296 6.96 14.10 -15.76
CA ASP A 296 6.33 13.03 -16.53
C ASP A 296 5.01 13.52 -17.17
N PRO A 297 4.72 13.24 -18.45
CA PRO A 297 3.48 13.69 -19.09
C PRO A 297 2.21 13.08 -18.48
N ASP A 298 2.29 11.90 -17.86
CA ASP A 298 1.15 11.21 -17.26
C ASP A 298 0.94 11.61 -15.80
N LEU A 299 -0.30 12.01 -15.46
CA LEU A 299 -0.63 12.45 -14.10
C LEU A 299 -0.43 11.34 -13.06
N GLY A 300 -0.76 10.09 -13.40
CA GLY A 300 -0.61 8.96 -12.49
C GLY A 300 0.83 8.76 -12.06
N PHE A 301 1.77 8.80 -13.01
CA PHE A 301 3.20 8.67 -12.68
C PHE A 301 3.74 9.84 -11.86
N ARG A 302 3.28 11.08 -12.12
CA ARG A 302 3.61 12.24 -11.29
C ARG A 302 3.11 12.08 -9.85
N ILE A 303 1.87 11.63 -9.65
CA ILE A 303 1.31 11.38 -8.31
C ILE A 303 2.19 10.39 -7.53
N GLY A 304 2.54 9.26 -8.15
CA GLY A 304 3.41 8.26 -7.52
C GLY A 304 4.79 8.82 -7.17
N PHE A 305 5.36 9.65 -8.03
CA PHE A 305 6.61 10.34 -7.79
C PHE A 305 6.52 11.30 -6.60
N TYR A 306 5.49 12.15 -6.54
CA TYR A 306 5.28 13.08 -5.43
C TYR A 306 5.14 12.38 -4.08
N ARG A 307 4.59 11.17 -4.04
CA ARG A 307 4.42 10.39 -2.80
C ARG A 307 5.70 9.77 -2.26
N ALA A 308 6.70 9.58 -3.11
CA ALA A 308 7.85 8.74 -2.81
C ALA A 308 9.20 9.45 -2.88
N ALA A 309 9.32 10.45 -3.74
CA ALA A 309 10.60 11.07 -4.04
C ALA A 309 11.15 11.88 -2.85
N ALA A 310 12.47 11.81 -2.67
CA ALA A 310 13.17 12.71 -1.76
C ALA A 310 13.22 14.11 -2.37
N VAL A 311 12.53 15.06 -1.75
CA VAL A 311 12.38 16.39 -2.31
C VAL A 311 13.67 17.20 -2.21
N THR A 312 14.10 17.74 -3.34
CA THR A 312 15.33 18.54 -3.45
C THR A 312 15.04 20.04 -3.40
N PRO A 313 16.00 20.89 -2.97
CA PRO A 313 15.79 22.33 -2.86
C PRO A 313 15.37 23.04 -4.15
N GLU A 314 15.70 22.47 -5.30
CA GLU A 314 15.50 23.04 -6.63
C GLU A 314 14.06 22.87 -7.16
N TRP A 315 13.22 22.08 -6.48
CA TRP A 315 11.85 21.86 -6.93
C TRP A 315 10.98 23.10 -6.77
N ASP A 316 10.32 23.49 -7.86
CA ASP A 316 9.27 24.52 -7.86
C ASP A 316 7.95 23.95 -7.31
N ILE A 317 7.88 23.83 -5.99
CA ILE A 317 6.70 23.31 -5.28
C ILE A 317 5.42 24.07 -5.64
N GLU A 318 5.50 25.39 -5.82
CA GLU A 318 4.34 26.20 -6.20
C GLU A 318 3.90 25.88 -7.64
N GLY A 319 4.85 25.79 -8.58
CA GLY A 319 4.58 25.43 -9.96
C GLY A 319 3.94 24.03 -10.08
N LEU A 320 4.45 23.05 -9.35
CA LEU A 320 3.90 21.70 -9.31
C LEU A 320 2.48 21.66 -8.72
N ALA A 321 2.23 22.42 -7.66
CA ALA A 321 0.91 22.52 -7.06
C ALA A 321 -0.11 23.21 -7.99
N VAL A 322 0.31 24.23 -8.75
CA VAL A 322 -0.54 24.87 -9.76
C VAL A 322 -0.82 23.94 -10.94
N LYS A 323 0.19 23.14 -11.35
CA LYS A 323 0.10 22.19 -12.46
C LYS A 323 -0.88 21.04 -12.17
N ASP A 324 -0.75 20.41 -11.01
CA ASP A 324 -1.45 19.14 -10.69
C ASP A 324 -2.54 19.28 -9.60
N GLY A 325 -2.69 20.47 -9.02
CA GLY A 325 -3.79 20.83 -8.12
C GLY A 325 -3.96 19.84 -6.97
N LYS A 326 -5.20 19.32 -6.83
CA LYS A 326 -5.56 18.34 -5.80
C LYS A 326 -4.68 17.10 -5.79
N SER A 327 -4.25 16.61 -6.94
CA SER A 327 -3.46 15.38 -7.02
C SER A 327 -2.08 15.54 -6.36
N PHE A 328 -1.49 16.73 -6.47
CA PHE A 328 -0.28 17.11 -5.75
C PHE A 328 -0.55 17.23 -4.24
N MET A 329 -1.68 17.83 -3.87
CA MET A 329 -2.10 17.98 -2.48
C MET A 329 -2.28 16.65 -1.76
N ASP A 330 -2.95 15.70 -2.39
CA ASP A 330 -3.18 14.37 -1.83
C ASP A 330 -1.88 13.60 -1.64
N ALA A 331 -0.82 13.91 -2.40
CA ALA A 331 0.50 13.30 -2.25
C ALA A 331 1.27 13.79 -1.02
N LEU A 332 1.02 15.02 -0.55
CA LEU A 332 1.69 15.60 0.62
C LEU A 332 1.51 14.78 1.89
N VAL A 333 0.34 14.16 2.02
CA VAL A 333 -0.02 13.32 3.16
C VAL A 333 0.90 12.11 3.29
N TRP A 334 1.50 11.69 2.18
CA TRP A 334 2.30 10.46 2.10
C TRP A 334 3.80 10.72 1.94
N ASN A 335 4.21 12.00 1.85
CA ASN A 335 5.61 12.40 1.68
C ASN A 335 6.00 13.52 2.66
N ASP A 336 6.60 13.12 3.78
CA ASP A 336 7.09 14.05 4.80
C ASP A 336 8.10 15.06 4.24
N SER A 337 9.02 14.64 3.37
CA SER A 337 10.04 15.54 2.78
C SER A 337 9.42 16.61 1.88
N LEU A 338 8.32 16.29 1.21
CA LEU A 338 7.53 17.23 0.44
C LEU A 338 6.77 18.18 1.34
N TYR A 339 6.20 17.67 2.44
CA TYR A 339 5.48 18.50 3.41
C TYR A 339 6.40 19.52 4.12
N GLU A 340 7.59 19.10 4.54
CA GLU A 340 8.59 19.94 5.21
C GLU A 340 9.09 21.12 4.33
N ARG A 341 8.97 20.99 3.01
CA ARG A 341 9.36 22.02 2.04
C ARG A 341 8.29 23.10 1.82
N ILE A 342 7.07 22.87 2.29
CA ILE A 342 5.96 23.80 2.14
C ILE A 342 6.06 24.87 3.22
N ASN A 343 6.24 26.12 2.79
CA ASN A 343 6.19 27.27 3.71
C ASN A 343 4.74 27.60 4.11
N HIS A 344 4.58 28.48 5.10
CA HIS A 344 3.26 28.90 5.60
C HIS A 344 2.28 29.38 4.52
N ASP A 345 2.73 30.12 3.50
CA ASP A 345 1.89 30.60 2.38
C ASP A 345 1.25 29.44 1.64
N THR A 346 2.09 28.49 1.27
CA THR A 346 1.69 27.33 0.50
C THR A 346 0.75 26.47 1.37
N GLN A 347 1.03 26.29 2.67
CA GLN A 347 0.11 25.62 3.61
C GLN A 347 -1.26 26.31 3.72
N TRP A 348 -1.31 27.65 3.76
CA TRP A 348 -2.56 28.40 3.86
C TRP A 348 -3.39 28.29 2.58
N ARG A 349 -2.75 28.41 1.40
CA ARG A 349 -3.41 28.19 0.11
C ARG A 349 -3.94 26.77 -0.01
N PHE A 350 -3.18 25.80 0.49
CA PHE A 350 -3.56 24.39 0.53
C PHE A 350 -4.79 24.15 1.41
N ARG A 351 -4.86 24.79 2.58
CA ARG A 351 -6.08 24.80 3.43
C ARG A 351 -7.28 25.42 2.71
N ARG A 352 -7.06 26.48 1.92
CA ARG A 352 -8.14 27.14 1.16
C ARG A 352 -8.65 26.26 0.00
N MET A 353 -7.75 25.62 -0.74
CA MET A 353 -8.10 24.70 -1.83
C MET A 353 -8.83 23.45 -1.32
N GLY A 354 -8.35 22.84 -0.24
CA GLY A 354 -9.02 21.68 0.37
C GLY A 354 -10.45 21.98 0.86
N ARG A 355 -10.70 23.20 1.35
CA ARG A 355 -12.06 23.65 1.76
C ARG A 355 -13.00 23.88 0.57
N SER A 356 -12.49 24.34 -0.57
CA SER A 356 -13.33 24.58 -1.76
C SER A 356 -13.71 23.31 -2.50
N GLU A 357 -12.91 22.25 -2.43
CA GLU A 357 -13.12 21.00 -3.18
C GLU A 357 -13.93 19.93 -2.42
N ARG A 358 -14.58 20.29 -1.29
CA ARG A 358 -15.43 19.41 -0.46
C ARG A 358 -14.85 18.01 -0.29
N ILE A 359 -13.66 17.93 0.27
CA ILE A 359 -13.14 16.62 0.65
C ILE A 359 -13.81 16.21 1.97
N GLY A 360 -14.37 15.01 2.03
CA GLY A 360 -15.01 14.41 3.21
C GLY A 360 -13.97 13.95 4.25
N ASP A 361 -13.08 14.85 4.66
CA ASP A 361 -11.69 14.55 5.02
C ASP A 361 -11.28 15.10 6.39
N ASP A 362 -12.12 14.91 7.40
CA ASP A 362 -11.74 15.23 8.78
C ASP A 362 -10.43 14.53 9.18
N VAL A 363 -10.10 13.38 8.59
CA VAL A 363 -8.86 12.63 8.86
C VAL A 363 -7.62 13.32 8.28
N TYR A 364 -7.71 13.85 7.06
CA TYR A 364 -6.56 14.47 6.38
C TYR A 364 -6.27 15.86 6.89
N VAL A 365 -7.33 16.65 7.17
CA VAL A 365 -7.19 17.93 7.84
C VAL A 365 -6.55 17.74 9.22
N LYS A 366 -7.02 16.75 10.00
CA LYS A 366 -6.42 16.41 11.29
C LYS A 366 -4.96 15.95 11.18
N TRP A 367 -4.62 15.14 10.17
CA TRP A 367 -3.23 14.72 9.96
C TRP A 367 -2.34 15.92 9.64
N MET A 368 -2.77 16.81 8.72
CA MET A 368 -2.01 18.01 8.37
C MET A 368 -1.90 18.98 9.54
N GLU A 369 -2.94 19.13 10.36
CA GLU A 369 -2.91 19.93 11.58
C GLU A 369 -1.91 19.35 12.60
N GLY A 370 -1.99 18.06 12.88
CA GLY A 370 -1.04 17.40 13.80
C GLY A 370 0.40 17.43 13.30
N LYS A 371 0.64 17.27 11.99
CA LYS A 371 1.98 17.39 11.40
C LYS A 371 2.51 18.82 11.48
N LEU A 372 1.64 19.82 11.29
CA LEU A 372 2.03 21.21 11.46
C LEU A 372 2.42 21.52 12.91
N GLU A 373 1.66 21.02 13.89
CA GLU A 373 2.01 21.15 15.31
C GLU A 373 3.38 20.53 15.61
N GLU A 374 3.66 19.33 15.05
CA GLU A 374 4.98 18.68 15.15
C GLU A 374 6.10 19.56 14.57
N LEU A 375 5.90 20.12 13.38
CA LEU A 375 6.90 20.98 12.73
C LEU A 375 7.08 22.33 13.42
N GLN A 376 6.00 22.93 13.94
CA GLN A 376 6.05 24.14 14.75
C GLN A 376 6.85 23.96 16.04
N ALA A 377 6.70 22.79 16.67
CA ALA A 377 7.50 22.45 17.85
C ALA A 377 9.00 22.34 17.52
N LYS A 378 9.35 21.94 16.30
CA LYS A 378 10.75 21.85 15.82
C LYS A 378 11.32 23.21 15.40
N ASP A 379 10.57 23.99 14.64
CA ASP A 379 10.98 25.30 14.12
C ASP A 379 9.76 26.23 13.96
N SER A 380 9.44 26.94 15.05
CA SER A 380 8.27 27.82 15.11
C SER A 380 8.41 29.05 14.21
N ALA A 381 9.63 29.46 13.87
CA ALA A 381 9.87 30.61 13.00
C ALA A 381 9.53 30.26 11.54
N ARG A 382 9.81 29.02 11.13
CA ARG A 382 9.56 28.55 9.76
C ARG A 382 8.13 28.03 9.54
N TYR A 383 7.55 27.35 10.54
CA TYR A 383 6.25 26.67 10.42
C TYR A 383 5.13 27.29 11.27
N GLY A 384 5.38 28.43 11.94
CA GLY A 384 4.44 29.09 12.85
C GLY A 384 3.09 29.45 12.24
N SER A 385 2.10 29.76 13.08
CA SER A 385 0.73 30.10 12.64
C SER A 385 0.64 31.47 11.97
N GLU A 386 1.64 32.33 12.17
CA GLU A 386 1.70 33.67 11.61
C GLU A 386 2.80 33.74 10.53
N PRO A 387 2.51 34.32 9.35
CA PRO A 387 3.53 34.49 8.32
C PRO A 387 4.58 35.48 8.79
N THR A 388 5.85 35.20 8.50
CA THR A 388 6.96 36.11 8.84
C THR A 388 6.88 37.43 8.04
N ASP A 389 7.55 38.48 8.51
CA ASP A 389 7.58 39.78 7.81
C ASP A 389 8.14 39.66 6.38
N GLU A 390 9.12 38.78 6.17
CA GLU A 390 9.67 38.49 4.85
C GLU A 390 8.64 37.84 3.93
N MET A 391 7.84 36.92 4.47
CA MET A 391 6.73 36.28 3.73
C MET A 391 5.62 37.28 3.41
N LEU A 392 5.25 38.14 4.37
CA LEU A 392 4.30 39.22 4.15
C LEU A 392 4.79 40.21 3.07
N ALA A 393 6.09 40.51 3.03
CA ALA A 393 6.69 41.33 1.98
C ALA A 393 6.59 40.65 0.61
N HIS A 394 6.91 39.35 0.55
CA HIS A 394 6.75 38.54 -0.66
C HIS A 394 5.30 38.51 -1.15
N TYR A 395 4.31 38.37 -0.26
CA TYR A 395 2.87 38.40 -0.61
C TYR A 395 2.47 39.70 -1.28
N ARG A 396 2.87 40.83 -0.69
CA ARG A 396 2.58 42.16 -1.24
C ARG A 396 3.21 42.34 -2.62
N GLU A 397 4.36 41.71 -2.88
CA GLU A 397 5.03 41.78 -4.19
C GLU A 397 4.34 40.89 -5.23
N LYS A 398 3.96 39.66 -4.86
CA LYS A 398 3.22 38.73 -5.73
C LYS A 398 1.85 39.28 -6.10
N GLU A 399 1.07 39.80 -5.15
CA GLU A 399 -0.22 40.45 -5.41
C GLU A 399 -0.07 41.63 -6.38
N LYS A 400 0.99 42.43 -6.26
CA LYS A 400 1.30 43.50 -7.21
C LYS A 400 1.59 42.96 -8.61
N ARG A 401 2.30 41.83 -8.73
CA ARG A 401 2.59 41.19 -10.03
C ARG A 401 1.32 40.64 -10.67
N GLU A 402 0.49 39.94 -9.90
CA GLU A 402 -0.79 39.38 -10.38
C GLU A 402 -1.77 40.48 -10.76
N ALA A 403 -1.91 41.53 -9.95
CA ALA A 403 -2.75 42.69 -10.30
C ALA A 403 -2.27 43.40 -11.58
N ARG A 404 -0.95 43.45 -11.82
CA ARG A 404 -0.39 43.96 -13.09
C ARG A 404 -0.70 43.05 -14.26
N ALA A 405 -0.57 41.73 -14.09
CA ALA A 405 -0.87 40.74 -15.13
C ALA A 405 -2.36 40.73 -15.48
N GLU A 406 -3.24 40.79 -14.48
CA GLU A 406 -4.69 40.85 -14.66
C GLU A 406 -5.12 42.15 -15.33
N LYS A 407 -4.54 43.29 -14.93
CA LYS A 407 -4.77 44.57 -15.61
C LYS A 407 -4.25 44.57 -17.04
N ALA A 408 -3.20 43.80 -17.34
CA ALA A 408 -2.73 43.61 -18.70
C ALA A 408 -3.69 42.73 -19.53
N ARG A 409 -4.24 41.66 -18.95
CA ARG A 409 -5.27 40.82 -19.59
C ARG A 409 -6.55 41.59 -19.87
N GLN A 410 -7.05 42.38 -18.91
CA GLN A 410 -8.23 43.24 -19.08
C GLN A 410 -8.03 44.35 -20.12
N ARG A 411 -6.78 44.78 -20.35
CA ARG A 411 -6.44 45.71 -21.44
C ARG A 411 -6.34 45.04 -22.80
N GLN A 412 -6.14 43.72 -22.83
CA GLN A 412 -6.07 42.91 -24.05
C GLN A 412 -7.41 42.28 -24.44
N GLU A 413 -8.40 42.25 -23.54
CA GLU A 413 -9.78 41.93 -23.92
C GLU A 413 -10.31 43.02 -24.85
N PRO A 414 -10.66 42.70 -26.11
CA PRO A 414 -11.23 43.68 -27.02
C PRO A 414 -12.58 44.12 -26.46
N SER A 415 -12.71 45.42 -26.18
CA SER A 415 -13.98 46.08 -25.89
C SER A 415 -15.04 45.57 -26.86
N GLN A 416 -16.03 44.83 -26.36
CA GLN A 416 -17.18 44.42 -27.16
C GLN A 416 -17.71 45.65 -27.92
N PRO A 417 -17.95 45.56 -29.24
CA PRO A 417 -18.46 46.69 -30.00
C PRO A 417 -19.79 47.14 -29.39
N PRO A 418 -20.04 48.45 -29.30
CA PRO A 418 -21.23 48.97 -28.66
C PRO A 418 -22.46 48.37 -29.34
N ARG A 419 -23.38 47.81 -28.54
CA ARG A 419 -24.68 47.33 -29.02
C ARG A 419 -25.33 48.45 -29.83
N PRO A 420 -25.77 48.20 -31.07
CA PRO A 420 -26.41 49.23 -31.89
C PRO A 420 -27.64 49.77 -31.15
N GLN A 421 -27.68 51.10 -30.98
CA GLN A 421 -28.85 51.76 -30.41
C GLN A 421 -30.08 51.52 -31.32
N PRO A 422 -31.26 51.24 -30.74
CA PRO A 422 -32.46 51.05 -31.52
C PRO A 422 -32.83 52.35 -32.23
N THR A 423 -32.68 52.38 -33.55
CA THR A 423 -33.24 53.44 -34.39
C THR A 423 -34.75 53.49 -34.20
N LYS A 424 -35.26 54.62 -33.71
CA LYS A 424 -36.69 54.94 -33.67
C LYS A 424 -37.25 54.84 -35.10
N LYS A 425 -37.97 53.76 -35.41
CA LYS A 425 -38.85 53.71 -36.58
C LYS A 425 -39.99 54.70 -36.34
N GLY A 426 -39.94 55.82 -37.06
CA GLY A 426 -41.05 56.74 -37.17
C GLY A 426 -42.26 56.00 -37.75
N TRP A 427 -43.40 56.16 -37.07
CA TRP A 427 -44.70 55.88 -37.63
C TRP A 427 -44.97 56.93 -38.71
N GLY A 428 -45.08 56.48 -39.96
CA GLY A 428 -45.51 57.28 -41.10
C GLY A 428 -46.70 56.60 -41.76
N ILE A 429 -47.90 57.06 -41.39
CA ILE A 429 -49.18 56.73 -42.00
C ILE A 429 -49.27 57.36 -43.40
N PHE A 430 -49.72 56.55 -44.36
CA PHE A 430 -50.39 56.85 -45.63
C PHE A 430 -50.39 58.29 -46.18
N ARG A 431 -50.02 58.40 -47.46
CA ARG A 431 -50.97 58.72 -48.54
C ARG A 431 -50.57 58.05 -49.85
#